data_AF-A0A1Q8VYC6-F1
#
_entry.id   AF-A0A1Q8VYC6-F1
#
_cell.length_a   1.000
_cell.length_b   1.000
_cell.length_c   1.000
_cell.angle_alpha   90.00
_cell.angle_beta   90.00
_cell.angle_gamma   90.00
#
_symmetry.space_group_name_H-M   'P 1'
#
loop_
_entity.id
_entity.type
_entity.pdbx_description
1 polymer ?
#
loop_
_entity_poly.entity_id
_entity_poly.type
_entity_poly.pdbx_seq_one_letter_code
_entity_poly.pdbx_strand_id
1 'polypeptide(L)'
;MPTTSNKMIGDFGGKPASAAMYAAIESYTLSLGSVTKHLTAQVSFSVNRKFLWVWAYERTGDGTLFLNVRLDRPVEEPRVHRVDQVSANRWNHHVVVKTMETVQSDWLKDLIRAGYEFAAR
;
A
#
# COMPACT_ATOMS: atom_id res chain seq x y z
N MET A 1 -16.64 -22.40 -14.34
CA MET A 1 -15.90 -21.13 -14.20
C MET A 1 -14.97 -21.27 -13.01
N PRO A 2 -13.69 -20.85 -13.07
CA PRO A 2 -12.83 -20.92 -11.90
C PRO A 2 -13.36 -19.93 -10.86
N THR A 3 -13.75 -20.45 -9.70
CA THR A 3 -14.11 -19.67 -8.52
C THR A 3 -12.83 -18.99 -8.03
N THR A 4 -12.65 -17.72 -8.39
CA THR A 4 -11.51 -16.96 -7.88
C THR A 4 -11.64 -16.79 -6.38
N SER A 5 -10.61 -17.18 -5.63
CA SER A 5 -10.64 -17.17 -4.17
C SER A 5 -10.50 -15.75 -3.61
N ASN A 6 -10.92 -15.52 -2.36
CA ASN A 6 -10.69 -14.25 -1.66
C ASN A 6 -9.30 -14.18 -1.00
N LYS A 7 -8.35 -14.99 -1.48
CA LYS A 7 -6.98 -15.01 -0.98
C LYS A 7 -6.26 -13.71 -1.36
N MET A 8 -5.53 -13.18 -0.40
CA MET A 8 -4.63 -12.05 -0.56
C MET A 8 -3.36 -12.47 -1.32
N ILE A 9 -2.91 -11.64 -2.26
CA ILE A 9 -1.69 -11.86 -3.04
C ILE A 9 -0.78 -10.63 -2.98
N GLY A 10 0.53 -10.89 -2.90
CA GLY A 10 1.60 -9.91 -3.08
C GLY A 10 2.39 -10.12 -4.38
N ASP A 11 2.16 -11.23 -5.07
CA ASP A 11 2.62 -11.45 -6.44
C ASP A 11 1.54 -10.96 -7.41
N PHE A 12 1.90 -10.01 -8.26
CA PHE A 12 1.00 -9.37 -9.21
C PHE A 12 1.22 -9.86 -10.65
N GLY A 13 2.06 -10.89 -10.90
CA GLY A 13 2.40 -11.34 -12.25
C GLY A 13 1.21 -11.74 -13.12
N GLY A 14 0.13 -12.25 -12.51
CA GLY A 14 -1.14 -12.55 -13.20
C GLY A 14 -2.08 -11.35 -13.41
N LYS A 15 -1.67 -10.14 -13.03
CA LYS A 15 -2.45 -8.89 -13.08
C LYS A 15 -1.57 -7.73 -13.59
N PRO A 16 -1.30 -7.64 -14.91
CA PRO A 16 -0.35 -6.68 -15.48
C PRO A 16 -0.58 -5.21 -15.10
N ALA A 17 -1.83 -4.72 -15.06
CA ALA A 17 -2.11 -3.35 -14.66
C ALA A 17 -1.85 -3.12 -13.16
N SER A 18 -2.21 -4.08 -12.30
CA SER A 18 -1.85 -4.06 -10.88
C SER A 18 -0.33 -4.14 -10.69
N ALA A 19 0.39 -4.94 -11.49
CA ALA A 19 1.83 -5.04 -11.44
C ALA A 19 2.51 -3.71 -11.83
N ALA A 20 2.02 -3.02 -12.87
CA ALA A 20 2.53 -1.72 -13.27
C ALA A 20 2.30 -0.65 -12.18
N MET A 21 1.11 -0.61 -11.58
CA MET A 21 0.83 0.27 -10.45
C MET A 21 1.70 -0.03 -9.24
N TYR A 22 1.89 -1.32 -8.92
CA TYR A 22 2.77 -1.75 -7.85
C TYR A 22 4.21 -1.32 -8.10
N ALA A 23 4.73 -1.49 -9.32
CA ALA A 23 6.09 -1.09 -9.67
C ALA A 23 6.31 0.42 -9.47
N ALA A 24 5.32 1.26 -9.79
CA ALA A 24 5.40 2.70 -9.53
C ALA A 24 5.41 3.03 -8.02
N ILE A 25 4.56 2.37 -7.22
CA ILE A 25 4.55 2.51 -5.75
C ILE A 25 5.89 2.04 -5.15
N GLU A 26 6.39 0.88 -5.59
CA GLU A 26 7.64 0.31 -5.14
C GLU A 26 8.81 1.23 -5.47
N SER A 27 8.92 1.69 -6.72
CA SER A 27 9.96 2.61 -7.17
C SER A 27 9.98 3.89 -6.33
N TYR A 28 8.81 4.51 -6.11
CA TYR A 28 8.72 5.69 -5.27
C TYR A 28 9.12 5.40 -3.81
N THR A 29 8.61 4.31 -3.23
CA THR A 29 8.91 3.94 -1.83
C THR A 29 10.41 3.69 -1.62
N LEU A 30 11.06 3.00 -2.55
CA LEU A 30 12.50 2.75 -2.50
C LEU A 30 13.34 4.02 -2.76
N SER A 31 12.79 5.02 -3.45
CA SER A 31 13.47 6.31 -3.66
C SER A 31 13.55 7.18 -2.41
N LEU A 32 12.75 6.91 -1.38
CA LEU A 32 12.72 7.68 -0.13
C LEU A 32 13.97 7.45 0.76
N GLY A 33 14.71 6.36 0.53
CA GLY A 33 15.94 6.02 1.26
C GLY A 33 16.02 4.54 1.61
N SER A 34 16.72 4.20 2.69
CA SER A 34 16.89 2.83 3.15
C SER A 34 15.54 2.22 3.60
N VAL A 35 14.99 1.33 2.77
CA VAL A 35 13.74 0.61 3.03
C VAL A 35 13.97 -0.88 2.83
N THR A 36 13.52 -1.69 3.77
CA THR A 36 13.47 -3.15 3.62
C THR A 36 12.12 -3.58 3.04
N LYS A 37 12.15 -4.42 2.02
CA LYS A 37 10.97 -5.01 1.38
C LYS A 37 10.83 -6.48 1.77
N HIS A 38 9.62 -6.90 2.11
CA HIS A 38 9.28 -8.29 2.38
C HIS A 38 8.04 -8.71 1.59
N LEU A 39 8.14 -9.84 0.87
CA LEU A 39 7.04 -10.44 0.13
C LEU A 39 6.59 -11.75 0.80
N THR A 40 5.29 -11.83 1.14
CA THR A 40 4.62 -13.06 1.60
C THR A 40 3.24 -13.16 0.92
N ALA A 41 2.14 -13.21 1.68
CA ALA A 41 0.79 -13.06 1.13
C ALA A 41 0.50 -11.61 0.66
N GLN A 42 1.31 -10.66 1.08
CA GLN A 42 1.31 -9.25 0.68
C GLN A 42 2.74 -8.73 0.63
N VAL A 43 2.95 -7.62 -0.06
CA VAL A 43 4.20 -6.87 0.03
C VAL A 43 4.12 -5.95 1.24
N SER A 44 5.20 -5.88 2.02
CA SER A 44 5.35 -4.89 3.09
C SER A 44 6.71 -4.20 3.03
N PHE A 45 6.72 -2.94 3.44
CA PHE A 45 7.90 -2.09 3.51
C PHE A 45 8.13 -1.62 4.95
N SER A 46 9.39 -1.59 5.36
CA SER A 46 9.81 -1.16 6.69
C SER A 46 11.09 -0.33 6.68
N VAL A 47 11.22 0.54 7.68
CA VAL A 47 12.50 1.15 8.08
C VAL A 47 12.91 0.51 9.42
N ASN A 48 12.68 1.17 10.57
CA ASN A 48 12.82 0.54 11.89
C ASN A 48 11.60 -0.34 12.24
N ARG A 49 10.48 -0.07 11.56
CA ARG A 49 9.17 -0.75 11.71
C ARG A 49 8.42 -0.74 10.38
N LYS A 50 7.43 -1.63 10.22
CA LYS A 50 6.58 -1.67 9.02
C LYS A 50 5.65 -0.47 8.96
N PHE A 51 5.52 0.11 7.76
CA PHE A 51 4.69 1.29 7.54
C PHE A 51 3.80 1.24 6.31
N LEU A 52 4.16 0.45 5.30
CA LEU A 52 3.36 0.29 4.08
C LEU A 52 3.14 -1.19 3.81
N TRP A 53 1.91 -1.53 3.46
CA TRP A 53 1.52 -2.83 2.94
C TRP A 53 0.78 -2.65 1.63
N VAL A 54 1.04 -3.53 0.66
CA VAL A 54 0.39 -3.54 -0.65
C VAL A 54 -0.06 -4.95 -0.99
N TRP A 55 -1.31 -5.11 -1.42
CA TRP A 55 -1.85 -6.40 -1.84
C TRP A 55 -2.94 -6.25 -2.89
N ALA A 56 -3.31 -7.37 -3.49
CA ALA A 56 -4.55 -7.55 -4.24
C ALA A 56 -5.26 -8.81 -3.71
N TYR A 57 -6.49 -9.06 -4.17
CA TYR A 57 -7.13 -10.35 -3.99
C TYR A 57 -7.12 -11.12 -5.32
N GLU A 58 -7.03 -12.45 -5.28
CA GLU A 58 -7.11 -13.26 -6.51
C GLU A 58 -8.39 -12.94 -7.29
N ARG A 59 -9.52 -12.81 -6.58
CA ARG A 59 -10.84 -12.45 -7.14
C ARG A 59 -11.00 -11.04 -7.65
N THR A 60 -10.17 -10.08 -7.23
CA THR A 60 -10.29 -8.71 -7.74
C THR A 60 -9.74 -8.64 -9.16
N GLY A 61 -10.41 -7.88 -10.04
CA GLY A 61 -9.94 -7.66 -11.41
C GLY A 61 -8.52 -7.09 -11.44
N ASP A 62 -7.86 -7.23 -12.59
CA ASP A 62 -6.62 -6.50 -12.85
C ASP A 62 -6.87 -4.98 -12.75
N GLY A 63 -5.87 -4.22 -12.32
CA GLY A 63 -5.98 -2.78 -12.15
C GLY A 63 -6.57 -2.36 -10.80
N THR A 64 -6.49 -3.19 -9.76
CA THR A 64 -6.84 -2.80 -8.38
C THR A 64 -5.73 -3.22 -7.41
N LEU A 65 -5.30 -2.28 -6.57
CA LEU A 65 -4.42 -2.55 -5.43
C LEU A 65 -5.04 -1.97 -4.16
N PHE A 66 -4.79 -2.67 -3.07
CA PHE A 66 -5.13 -2.24 -1.72
C PHE A 66 -3.82 -1.89 -1.01
N LEU A 67 -3.84 -0.74 -0.35
CA LEU A 67 -2.73 -0.25 0.44
C LEU A 67 -3.18 -0.08 1.88
N ASN A 68 -2.24 -0.27 2.80
CA ASN A 68 -2.37 0.20 4.16
C ASN A 68 -1.13 1.01 4.51
N VAL A 69 -1.31 2.26 4.93
CA VAL A 69 -0.23 3.12 5.41
C VAL A 69 -0.40 3.38 6.89
N ARG A 70 0.66 3.15 7.67
CA ARG A 70 0.66 3.38 9.11
C ARG A 70 1.31 4.71 9.46
N LEU A 71 0.61 5.51 10.27
CA LEU A 71 1.07 6.78 10.81
C LEU A 71 0.88 6.82 12.34
N ASP A 72 1.44 7.83 12.98
CA ASP A 72 1.27 8.15 14.41
C ASP A 72 0.00 8.96 14.71
N ARG A 73 -0.65 9.49 13.68
CA ARG A 73 -1.86 10.33 13.76
C ARG A 73 -2.92 9.90 12.74
N PRO A 74 -4.20 10.22 12.98
CA PRO A 74 -5.22 10.06 11.96
C PRO A 74 -5.02 11.09 10.84
N VAL A 75 -5.29 10.66 9.60
CA VAL A 75 -5.41 11.51 8.43
C VAL A 75 -6.76 11.19 7.78
N GLU A 76 -7.72 12.09 7.98
CA GLU A 76 -9.02 12.02 7.33
C GLU A 76 -8.94 12.68 5.96
N GLU A 77 -9.18 11.89 4.92
CA GLU A 77 -9.12 12.33 3.54
C GLU A 77 -10.13 11.51 2.71
N PRO A 78 -10.89 12.12 1.79
CA PRO A 78 -11.91 11.41 1.01
C PRO A 78 -11.40 10.19 0.21
N ARG A 79 -10.11 10.18 -0.13
CA ARG A 79 -9.44 9.09 -0.86
C ARG A 79 -9.01 7.92 0.02
N VAL A 80 -9.05 8.09 1.35
CA VAL A 80 -8.82 7.01 2.32
C VAL A 80 -10.13 6.29 2.55
N HIS A 81 -10.16 4.99 2.22
CA HIS A 81 -11.35 4.17 2.35
C HIS A 81 -11.73 3.93 3.81
N ARG A 82 -10.73 3.77 4.69
CA ARG A 82 -10.94 3.54 6.12
C ARG A 82 -9.72 3.98 6.92
N VAL A 83 -9.97 4.61 8.06
CA VAL A 83 -8.95 4.96 9.06
C VAL A 83 -9.25 4.19 10.33
N ASP A 84 -8.32 3.33 10.76
CA ASP A 84 -8.48 2.50 11.97
C ASP A 84 -7.39 2.83 12.99
N GLN A 85 -7.77 3.16 14.22
CA GLN A 85 -6.81 3.27 15.32
C GLN A 85 -6.42 1.88 15.82
N VAL A 86 -5.14 1.52 15.65
CA VAL A 86 -4.59 0.24 16.13
C VAL A 86 -4.15 0.34 17.59
N SER A 87 -3.64 1.51 17.99
CA SER A 87 -3.28 1.86 19.38
C SER A 87 -3.12 3.38 19.50
N ALA A 88 -2.86 3.89 20.71
CA ALA A 88 -2.71 5.33 21.00
C ALA A 88 -2.01 6.13 19.89
N ASN A 89 -0.82 5.69 19.44
CA ASN A 89 -0.01 6.38 18.43
C ASN A 89 0.20 5.54 17.15
N ARG A 90 -0.79 4.71 16.77
CA ARG A 90 -0.70 3.92 15.53
C ARG A 90 -2.05 3.87 14.84
N TRP A 91 -2.08 4.40 13.63
CA TRP A 91 -3.27 4.53 12.80
C TRP A 91 -3.03 3.91 11.44
N ASN A 92 -3.93 3.05 11.01
CA ASN A 92 -3.90 2.36 9.74
C ASN A 92 -4.81 3.09 8.74
N HIS A 93 -4.26 3.50 7.60
CA HIS A 93 -4.97 4.20 6.53
C HIS A 93 -5.13 3.25 5.35
N HIS A 94 -6.32 2.70 5.19
CA HIS A 94 -6.67 1.81 4.11
C HIS A 94 -7.02 2.61 2.85
N VAL A 95 -6.29 2.37 1.77
CA VAL A 95 -6.48 3.04 0.47
C VAL A 95 -6.73 1.98 -0.59
N VAL A 96 -7.65 2.26 -1.52
CA VAL A 96 -7.87 1.43 -2.71
C VAL A 96 -7.51 2.24 -3.93
N VAL A 97 -6.47 1.84 -4.66
CA VAL A 97 -6.07 2.49 -5.90
C VAL A 97 -6.52 1.67 -7.10
N LYS A 98 -7.09 2.36 -8.08
CA LYS A 98 -7.64 1.77 -9.30
C LYS A 98 -7.11 2.40 -10.59
N THR A 99 -6.27 3.42 -10.47
CA THR A 99 -5.73 4.17 -11.61
C THR A 99 -4.25 4.51 -11.37
N MET A 100 -3.49 4.55 -12.46
CA MET A 100 -2.09 5.00 -12.42
C MET A 100 -2.00 6.48 -11.99
N GLU A 101 -2.97 7.31 -12.37
CA GLU A 101 -3.05 8.70 -11.93
C GLU A 101 -3.08 8.82 -10.40
N THR A 102 -3.91 8.01 -9.72
CA THR A 102 -3.94 7.98 -8.25
C THR A 102 -2.60 7.54 -7.68
N VAL A 103 -1.99 6.53 -8.30
CA VAL A 103 -0.67 6.02 -7.88
C VAL A 103 0.42 7.08 -7.98
N GLN A 104 0.37 7.91 -9.03
CA GLN A 104 1.36 8.95 -9.29
C GLN A 104 1.03 10.28 -8.62
N SER A 105 -0.17 10.43 -8.04
CA SER A 105 -0.61 11.65 -7.37
C SER A 105 0.30 12.03 -6.21
N ASP A 106 0.50 13.34 -6.04
CA ASP A 106 1.28 13.87 -4.91
C ASP A 106 0.64 13.48 -3.57
N TRP A 107 -0.69 13.42 -3.52
CA TRP A 107 -1.40 12.95 -2.34
C TRP A 107 -0.95 11.56 -1.88
N LEU A 108 -0.93 10.55 -2.77
CA LEU A 108 -0.54 9.20 -2.36
C LEU A 108 0.94 9.14 -1.99
N LYS A 109 1.77 9.85 -2.74
CA LYS A 109 3.21 9.98 -2.48
C LYS A 109 3.49 10.61 -1.12
N ASP A 110 2.75 11.63 -0.75
CA ASP A 110 2.86 12.32 0.54
C ASP A 110 2.38 11.41 1.68
N LEU A 111 1.31 10.65 1.47
CA LEU A 111 0.87 9.65 2.46
C LEU A 111 1.94 8.58 2.70
N ILE A 112 2.52 8.03 1.63
CA ILE A 112 3.61 7.04 1.73
C ILE A 112 4.85 7.65 2.40
N ARG A 113 5.21 8.91 2.07
CA ARG A 113 6.33 9.62 2.70
C ARG A 113 6.11 9.81 4.19
N ALA A 114 4.90 10.22 4.61
CA ALA A 114 4.56 10.33 6.02
C ALA A 114 4.69 8.98 6.75
N GLY A 115 4.31 7.88 6.08
CA GLY A 115 4.52 6.52 6.59
C GLY A 115 5.99 6.17 6.76
N TYR A 116 6.81 6.51 5.77
CA TYR A 116 8.27 6.34 5.83
C TYR A 116 8.90 7.13 6.98
N GLU A 117 8.55 8.40 7.14
CA GLU A 117 9.05 9.26 8.23
C GLU A 117 8.63 8.72 9.60
N PHE A 118 7.38 8.27 9.74
CA PHE A 118 6.92 7.59 10.95
C PHE A 118 7.75 6.34 11.24
N ALA A 119 8.11 5.57 10.21
CA ALA A 119 8.86 4.33 10.35
C ALA A 119 10.33 4.54 10.75
N ALA A 120 10.90 5.68 10.35
CA ALA A 120 12.30 6.03 10.55
C ALA A 120 12.58 6.65 11.94
N ARG A 121 11.53 7.11 12.63
CA ARG A 121 11.59 7.57 14.03
C ARG A 121 11.73 6.39 15.02
#